data_AF-A0AAQ4EWY1-F1
#
_entry.id   AF-A0AAQ4EWY1-F1
#
_cell.length_a   1.000
_cell.length_b   1.000
_cell.length_c   1.000
_cell.angle_alpha   90.00
_cell.angle_beta   90.00
_cell.angle_gamma   90.00
#
_symmetry.space_group_name_H-M   'P 1'
#
loop_
_entity.id
_entity.type
_entity.pdbx_description
1 polymer ?
#
loop_
_entity_poly.entity_id
_entity_poly.type
_entity_poly.pdbx_seq_one_letter_code
_entity_poly.pdbx_strand_id
1 'polypeptide(L)' 'MAQLYEHKLPEYIFTEKLGQGTYATVFKAYHKTGARRVVAIKCISKSSLTKQATDNLLTEIAILKKIKNEHIVELIDFQ' A
#
# COMPACT_ATOMS: atom_id res chain seq x y z
N MET A 1 3.84 -0.33 15.16
CA MET A 1 2.90 -0.25 14.01
C MET A 1 3.51 -0.82 12.73
N ALA A 2 4.71 -0.39 12.29
CA ALA A 2 5.40 -1.02 11.15
C ALA A 2 5.62 -2.53 11.34
N GLN A 3 6.07 -2.95 12.53
CA GLN A 3 6.26 -4.36 12.91
C GLN A 3 5.02 -5.26 12.75
N LEU A 4 3.81 -4.71 12.86
CA LEU A 4 2.56 -5.48 12.69
C LEU A 4 2.38 -5.95 11.23
N TYR A 5 2.91 -5.18 10.27
CA TYR A 5 2.76 -5.47 8.85
C TYR A 5 3.84 -6.43 8.33
N GLU A 6 4.97 -6.55 9.00
CA GLU A 6 6.07 -7.44 8.59
C GLU A 6 5.64 -8.92 8.57
N HIS A 7 4.78 -9.34 9.49
CA HIS A 7 4.22 -10.69 9.47
C HIS A 7 3.25 -10.93 8.32
N LYS A 8 2.55 -9.89 7.86
CA LYS A 8 1.58 -9.99 6.75
C LYS A 8 2.26 -9.94 5.39
N LEU A 9 3.36 -9.18 5.29
CA LEU A 9 4.14 -9.01 4.08
C LEU A 9 5.60 -9.38 4.36
N PRO A 10 5.91 -10.68 4.53
CA PRO A 10 7.22 -11.15 4.97
C PRO A 10 8.33 -10.84 3.97
N GLU A 11 8.01 -10.60 2.69
CA GLU A 11 8.96 -10.22 1.66
C GLU A 11 9.40 -8.74 1.74
N TYR A 12 8.75 -7.94 2.59
CA TYR A 12 9.01 -6.50 2.71
C TYR A 12 9.52 -6.13 4.10
N ILE A 13 10.48 -5.22 4.15
CA ILE A 13 10.93 -4.56 5.38
C ILE A 13 10.32 -3.17 5.41
N PHE A 14 9.48 -2.90 6.39
CA PHE A 14 8.86 -1.59 6.60
C PHE A 14 9.83 -0.66 7.32
N THR A 15 9.85 0.59 6.93
CA THR A 15 10.74 1.61 7.50
C THR A 15 9.93 2.81 7.99
N GLU A 16 10.21 4.00 7.46
CA GLU A 16 9.57 5.24 7.89
C GLU A 16 8.12 5.36 7.41
N LYS A 17 7.31 6.03 8.23
CA LYS A 17 5.95 6.43 7.87
C LYS A 17 6.04 7.62 6.91
N LEU A 18 5.45 7.47 5.73
CA LEU A 18 5.41 8.51 4.71
C LEU A 18 4.17 9.41 4.85
N GLY A 19 3.07 8.87 5.35
CA GLY A 19 1.83 9.63 5.51
C GLY A 19 0.76 8.87 6.29
N GLN A 20 -0.27 9.60 6.73
CA GLN A 20 -1.45 9.03 7.38
C GLN A 20 -2.69 9.80 6.96
N GLY A 21 -3.75 9.05 6.66
CA GLY A 21 -5.09 9.58 6.48
C GLY A 21 -6.07 8.86 7.40
N THR A 22 -7.36 9.09 7.18
CA THR A 22 -8.45 8.59 8.01
C THR A 22 -8.47 7.06 8.14
N TYR A 23 -8.24 6.33 7.04
CA TYR A 23 -8.36 4.87 6.99
C TYR A 23 -7.04 4.14 6.72
N ALA A 24 -5.98 4.89 6.43
CA ALA A 24 -4.76 4.35 5.88
C ALA A 24 -3.51 5.01 6.46
N THR A 25 -2.46 4.23 6.59
CA THR A 25 -1.10 4.73 6.84
C THR A 25 -0.19 4.24 5.73
N VAL A 26 0.62 5.13 5.17
CA VAL A 26 1.57 4.80 4.12
C VAL A 26 2.95 4.69 4.74
N PHE A 27 3.64 3.58 4.46
CA PHE A 27 5.01 3.33 4.89
C PHE A 27 5.91 3.14 3.69
N LYS A 28 7.17 3.56 3.83
CA LYS A 28 8.24 3.15 2.93
C LYS A 28 8.65 1.72 3.26
N ALA A 29 8.83 0.90 2.24
CA ALA A 29 9.34 -0.45 2.41
C ALA A 29 10.33 -0.82 1.31
N TYR A 30 11.13 -1.85 1.59
CA TYR A 30 12.07 -2.43 0.64
C TYR A 30 11.82 -3.93 0.54
N HIS A 31 11.90 -4.47 -0.67
CA HIS A 31 11.86 -5.92 -0.88
C HIS A 31 13.12 -6.56 -0.28
N LYS A 32 12.98 -7.68 0.44
CA LYS A 32 14.08 -8.37 1.14
C LYS A 32 15.06 -9.03 0.19
N THR A 33 14.60 -9.47 -0.97
CA THR A 33 15.38 -10.23 -1.96
C THR A 33 15.48 -9.47 -3.29
N GLY A 34 16.51 -9.77 -4.09
CA GLY A 34 16.70 -9.16 -5.41
C GLY A 34 17.19 -7.71 -5.39
N ALA A 35 17.01 -6.99 -6.51
CA ALA A 35 17.30 -5.56 -6.57
C ALA A 35 16.45 -4.85 -5.51
N ARG A 36 17.08 -4.04 -4.66
CA ARG A 36 16.50 -3.37 -3.49
C ARG A 36 15.43 -2.34 -3.88
N ARG A 37 14.32 -2.82 -4.43
CA ARG A 37 13.22 -2.00 -4.93
C ARG A 37 12.54 -1.35 -3.74
N VAL A 38 12.52 -0.02 -3.76
CA VAL A 38 11.84 0.81 -2.78
C VAL A 38 10.40 0.97 -3.20
N VAL A 39 9.46 0.77 -2.28
CA VAL A 39 8.03 0.89 -2.53
C VAL A 39 7.35 1.69 -1.42
N ALA A 40 6.19 2.27 -1.73
CA ALA A 40 5.26 2.80 -0.75
C ALA A 40 4.11 1.81 -0.55
N ILE A 41 3.87 1.38 0.68
CA ILE A 41 2.79 0.45 1.02
C ILE A 41 1.71 1.22 1.79
N LYS A 42 0.54 1.36 1.17
CA LYS A 42 -0.67 1.95 1.78
C LYS A 42 -1.40 0.88 2.57
N CYS A 43 -1.19 0.85 3.88
CA CYS A 43 -1.84 -0.09 4.78
C CYS A 43 -3.23 0.42 5.19
N ILE A 44 -4.28 -0.35 4.88
CA ILE A 44 -5.67 0.03 5.15
C ILE A 44 -6.28 -0.95 6.16
N SER A 45 -6.93 -0.42 7.19
CA SER A 45 -7.65 -1.25 8.16
C SER A 45 -9.05 -1.57 7.65
N LYS A 46 -9.27 -2.80 7.18
CA LYS A 46 -10.57 -3.26 6.65
C LYS A 46 -11.71 -3.11 7.69
N SER A 47 -11.41 -3.27 8.98
CA SER A 47 -12.41 -3.10 10.05
C SER A 47 -12.85 -1.65 10.27
N SER A 48 -12.10 -0.67 9.74
CA SER A 48 -12.42 0.76 9.87
C SER A 48 -13.20 1.32 8.69
N LEU A 49 -13.45 0.52 7.64
CA LEU A 49 -14.08 0.98 6.41
C LEU A 49 -15.60 0.90 6.51
N THR A 50 -16.27 1.97 6.09
CA THR A 50 -17.70 1.93 5.76
C THR A 50 -17.91 1.24 4.41
N LYS A 51 -19.17 0.92 4.08
CA LYS A 51 -19.51 0.40 2.73
C LYS A 51 -19.05 1.36 1.63
N GLN A 52 -19.35 2.65 1.77
CA GLN A 52 -18.92 3.67 0.80
C GLN A 52 -17.39 3.75 0.68
N ALA A 53 -16.66 3.70 1.80
CA ALA A 53 -15.20 3.72 1.76
C ALA A 53 -14.61 2.47 1.10
N THR A 54 -15.28 1.32 1.26
CA THR A 54 -14.92 0.07 0.59
C THR A 54 -15.14 0.17 -0.92
N ASP A 55 -16.29 0.68 -1.36
CA ASP A 55 -16.60 0.86 -2.78
C ASP A 55 -15.63 1.85 -3.45
N ASN A 56 -15.27 2.92 -2.74
CA ASN A 56 -14.26 3.89 -3.19
C ASN A 56 -12.88 3.23 -3.34
N LEU A 57 -12.47 2.40 -2.37
CA LEU A 57 -11.20 1.67 -2.44
C LEU A 57 -11.15 0.72 -3.64
N LEU A 58 -12.22 -0.04 -3.88
CA LEU A 58 -12.30 -0.95 -5.04
C LEU A 58 -12.22 -0.18 -6.36
N THR A 59 -12.88 0.98 -6.42
CA THR A 59 -12.82 1.88 -7.57
C THR A 59 -11.40 2.43 -7.79
N GLU A 60 -10.73 2.87 -6.72
CA GLU A 60 -9.32 3.34 -6.75
C GLU A 60 -8.40 2.26 -7.33
N ILE A 61 -8.51 1.01 -6.84
CA ILE A 61 -7.73 -0.12 -7.33
C ILE A 61 -8.03 -0.41 -8.81
N ALA A 62 -9.30 -0.42 -9.21
CA ALA A 62 -9.69 -0.71 -10.59
C ALA A 62 -9.16 0.34 -11.59
N ILE A 63 -9.09 1.61 -11.17
CA ILE A 63 -8.49 2.68 -11.96
C ILE A 63 -6.96 2.49 -12.04
N LEU A 64 -6.29 2.34 -10.89
CA LEU A 64 -4.83 2.25 -10.84
C LEU A 64 -4.27 1.03 -11.57
N LYS A 65 -4.99 -0.10 -11.59
CA LYS A 65 -4.61 -1.31 -12.37
C LYS A 65 -4.50 -1.06 -13.88
N LYS A 66 -5.18 -0.05 -14.41
CA LYS A 66 -5.20 0.28 -15.84
C LYS A 66 -4.17 1.34 -16.23
N ILE A 67 -3.57 2.01 -15.25
CA ILE A 67 -2.68 3.13 -15.50
C ILE A 67 -1.23 2.65 -15.44
N LYS A 68 -0.52 2.83 -16.56
CA LYS A 68 0.95 2.69 -16.64
C LYS A 68 1.50 3.89 -17.38
N ASN A 69 2.11 4.80 -16.64
CA ASN A 69 2.65 6.04 -17.17
C ASN A 69 3.81 6.53 -16.30
N GLU A 70 4.83 7.14 -16.90
CA GLU A 70 6.02 7.64 -16.21
C GLU A 70 5.73 8.69 -15.12
N HIS A 71 4.66 9.48 -15.29
CA HIS A 71 4.32 10.59 -14.40
C HIS A 71 3.17 10.29 -13.44
N ILE A 72 2.66 9.05 -13.42
CA ILE A 72 1.61 8.61 -12.51
C ILE A 72 2.13 7.44 -11.67
N VAL A 73 1.87 7.47 -10.37
CA VAL A 73 2.25 6.38 -9.47
C VAL A 73 1.58 5.07 -9.90
N GLU A 74 2.40 4.07 -10.22
CA GLU A 74 1.94 2.74 -10.60
C GLU A 74 1.55 1.92 -9.35
N LEU A 75 0.43 1.21 -9.45
CA LEU A 75 0.08 0.16 -8.49
C LEU A 75 0.86 -1.12 -8.84
N ILE A 76 1.83 -1.47 -7.98
CA ILE A 76 2.70 -2.63 -8.19
C ILE A 76 2.00 -3.94 -7.82
N ASP A 77 1.30 -3.96 -6.68
CA ASP A 77 0.60 -5.14 -6.15
C ASP A 77 -0.56 -4.72 -5.22
N PHE A 78 -1.51 -5.63 -4.97
CA PHE A 78 -2.63 -5.46 -4.04
C PHE A 78 -3.01 -6.78 -3.35
N GLN A 79 -3.21 -6.75 -2.02
CA GLN A 79 -3.57 -7.90 -1.18
C GLN A 79 -4.79 -7.62 -0.26
#